data_AF-A0A7C2YVD4-F1
#
_entry.id   AF-A0A7C2YVD4-F1
#
_cell.length_a   1.000
_cell.length_b   1.000
_cell.length_c   1.000
_cell.angle_alpha   90.00
_cell.angle_beta   90.00
_cell.angle_gamma   90.00
#
_symmetry.space_group_name_H-M   'P 1'
#
loop_
_entity.id
_entity.type
_entity.pdbx_description
1 polymer ?
#
loop_
_entity_poly.entity_id
_entity_poly.type
_entity_poly.pdbx_seq_one_letter_code
_entity_poly.pdbx_strand_id
1 'polypeptide(L)'
;MTYDLAIAYRVYPGIAKSPAFYADNKLKLAELGLRSLRQAVGDTLRVRMFALLDGCPPEYETMVLRYFPREHTDLYRLDRIGNAGTFLLQLKLLLEQSYAEFVYFAEDDYLYRSGTFSHMVDFAASSDDVHFVTPCDHPDYFRLPLHEGCSRVRYGCGHFWRTVGSTCLTFLTRRSILRKAAPIFRTYRRGNFDASMWLVLTKHGMFNPLHVARAALHSRLEAAILAKAWLFGWWHILAARRLTL
;
A
#
# COMPACT_ATOMS: atom_id res chain seq x y z
N MET A 1 -11.66 -17.80 -10.45
CA MET A 1 -11.38 -16.37 -10.76
C MET A 1 -10.48 -16.32 -12.00
N THR A 2 -10.62 -15.30 -12.84
CA THR A 2 -9.94 -15.23 -14.16
C THR A 2 -8.56 -14.57 -14.09
N TYR A 3 -8.15 -14.07 -12.94
CA TYR A 3 -6.86 -13.43 -12.71
C TYR A 3 -6.32 -13.83 -11.34
N ASP A 4 -5.00 -13.85 -11.21
CA ASP A 4 -4.33 -14.19 -9.95
C ASP A 4 -4.24 -12.97 -9.04
N LEU A 5 -4.15 -11.77 -9.65
CA LEU A 5 -3.97 -10.51 -8.94
C LEU A 5 -4.69 -9.36 -9.65
N ALA A 6 -5.34 -8.49 -8.89
CA ALA A 6 -5.80 -7.19 -9.37
C ALA A 6 -4.91 -6.07 -8.80
N ILE A 7 -4.33 -5.24 -9.66
CA ILE A 7 -3.49 -4.11 -9.27
C ILE A 7 -4.25 -2.82 -9.56
N ALA A 8 -4.33 -1.92 -8.58
CA ALA A 8 -4.71 -0.54 -8.83
C ALA A 8 -3.45 0.32 -8.72
N TYR A 9 -3.00 0.85 -9.85
CA TYR A 9 -1.83 1.72 -9.98
C TYR A 9 -2.27 3.16 -10.10
N ARG A 10 -1.67 4.08 -9.34
CA ARG A 10 -1.93 5.51 -9.46
C ARG A 10 -0.65 6.28 -9.80
N VAL A 11 -0.80 7.33 -10.59
CA VAL A 11 0.29 8.20 -11.03
C VAL A 11 -0.18 9.64 -11.07
N TYR A 12 0.70 10.57 -10.68
CA TYR A 12 0.49 12.02 -10.75
C TYR A 12 1.72 12.68 -11.39
N PRO A 13 1.57 13.60 -12.35
CA PRO A 13 2.71 14.12 -13.11
C PRO A 13 3.55 15.16 -12.35
N GLY A 14 3.18 15.53 -11.11
CA GLY A 14 4.01 16.40 -10.29
C GLY A 14 5.21 15.67 -9.69
N ILE A 15 6.31 16.41 -9.53
CA ILE A 15 7.57 15.89 -9.02
C ILE A 15 7.44 15.62 -7.51
N ALA A 16 7.89 14.44 -7.06
CA ALA A 16 7.96 14.08 -5.66
C ALA A 16 8.93 15.00 -4.90
N LYS A 17 8.79 15.15 -3.58
CA LYS A 17 9.63 16.07 -2.80
C LYS A 17 11.12 15.70 -2.80
N SER A 18 11.46 14.41 -2.89
CA SER A 18 12.85 13.91 -2.85
C SER A 18 13.01 12.59 -3.61
N PRO A 19 12.92 12.60 -4.95
CA PRO A 19 13.06 11.38 -5.75
C PRO A 19 14.53 10.94 -5.81
N ALA A 20 14.76 9.63 -5.70
CA ALA A 20 16.11 9.05 -5.83
C ALA A 20 16.65 9.10 -7.27
N PHE A 21 15.76 9.11 -8.26
CA PHE A 21 16.08 9.12 -9.70
C PHE A 21 15.23 10.15 -10.44
N TYR A 22 15.74 10.69 -11.55
CA TYR A 22 15.01 11.59 -12.46
C TYR A 22 14.28 12.73 -11.74
N ALA A 23 15.01 13.49 -10.92
CA ALA A 23 14.43 14.53 -10.07
C ALA A 23 13.73 15.67 -10.83
N ASP A 24 14.04 15.84 -12.10
CA ASP A 24 13.49 16.84 -13.02
C ASP A 24 12.47 16.26 -14.01
N ASN A 25 12.27 14.93 -14.03
CA ASN A 25 11.45 14.27 -15.04
C ASN A 25 10.55 13.19 -14.42
N LYS A 26 9.36 13.61 -14.00
CA LYS A 26 8.37 12.72 -13.36
C LYS A 26 7.92 11.58 -14.28
N LEU A 27 7.82 11.79 -15.60
CA LEU A 27 7.44 10.72 -16.53
C LEU A 27 8.48 9.60 -16.54
N LYS A 28 9.77 9.93 -16.60
CA LYS A 28 10.86 8.93 -16.54
C LYS A 28 10.90 8.21 -15.19
N LEU A 29 10.64 8.92 -14.09
CA LEU A 29 10.53 8.30 -12.76
C LEU A 29 9.36 7.31 -12.70
N ALA A 30 8.18 7.72 -13.16
CA ALA A 30 7.01 6.85 -13.22
C ALA A 30 7.22 5.66 -14.14
N GLU A 31 7.89 5.84 -15.29
CA GLU A 31 8.22 4.74 -16.21
C GLU A 31 9.19 3.76 -15.56
N LEU A 32 10.20 4.24 -14.84
CA LEU A 32 11.13 3.39 -14.10
C LEU A 32 10.40 2.53 -13.07
N GLY A 33 9.52 3.16 -12.26
CA GLY A 33 8.69 2.48 -11.27
C GLY A 33 7.79 1.43 -11.91
N LEU A 34 7.02 1.81 -12.93
CA LEU A 34 6.09 0.92 -13.65
C LEU A 34 6.81 -0.24 -14.35
N ARG A 35 7.96 0.02 -14.99
CA ARG A 35 8.78 -1.04 -15.59
C ARG A 35 9.24 -2.04 -14.53
N SER A 36 9.72 -1.55 -13.39
CA SER A 36 10.15 -2.43 -12.29
C SER A 36 8.97 -3.22 -11.70
N LEU A 37 7.78 -2.61 -11.60
CA LEU A 37 6.55 -3.30 -11.22
C LEU A 37 6.22 -4.44 -12.20
N ARG A 38 6.29 -4.20 -13.52
CA ARG A 38 6.05 -5.25 -14.52
C ARG A 38 7.04 -6.40 -14.43
N GLN A 39 8.31 -6.11 -14.15
CA GLN A 39 9.35 -7.13 -13.91
C GLN A 39 9.10 -7.90 -12.60
N ALA A 40 8.64 -7.21 -11.56
CA ALA A 40 8.32 -7.82 -10.28
C ALA A 40 7.10 -8.75 -10.33
N VAL A 41 6.10 -8.40 -11.16
CA VAL A 41 4.96 -9.26 -11.50
C VAL A 41 5.42 -10.50 -12.27
N GLY A 42 6.38 -10.35 -13.18
CA GLY A 42 6.85 -11.42 -14.04
C GLY A 42 5.78 -11.92 -15.01
N ASP A 43 5.99 -13.08 -15.61
CA ASP A 43 5.06 -13.65 -16.61
C ASP A 43 4.18 -14.78 -16.03
N THR A 44 4.38 -15.11 -14.75
CA THR A 44 3.66 -16.22 -14.08
C THR A 44 2.30 -15.80 -13.55
N LEU A 45 2.08 -14.51 -13.26
CA LEU A 45 0.83 -14.00 -12.70
C LEU A 45 -0.01 -13.32 -13.78
N ARG A 46 -1.27 -13.75 -13.91
CA ARG A 46 -2.26 -13.00 -14.71
C ARG A 46 -2.78 -11.84 -13.89
N VAL A 47 -2.56 -10.64 -14.39
CA VAL A 47 -2.91 -9.39 -13.70
C VAL A 47 -4.04 -8.67 -14.40
N ARG A 48 -5.04 -8.21 -13.64
CA ARG A 48 -5.95 -7.14 -14.06
C ARG A 48 -5.44 -5.82 -13.50
N MET A 49 -5.20 -4.83 -14.36
CA MET A 49 -4.70 -3.52 -13.97
C MET A 49 -5.81 -2.47 -14.03
N PHE A 50 -5.90 -1.63 -13.00
CA PHE A 50 -6.64 -0.37 -12.99
C PHE A 50 -5.63 0.77 -12.88
N ALA A 51 -5.39 1.52 -13.95
CA ALA A 51 -4.42 2.61 -13.95
C ALA A 51 -5.14 3.96 -13.81
N LEU A 52 -4.84 4.68 -12.73
CA LEU A 52 -5.41 5.97 -12.37
C LEU A 52 -4.41 7.06 -12.72
N LEU A 53 -4.69 7.77 -13.81
CA LEU A 53 -3.88 8.84 -14.37
C LEU A 53 -4.41 10.18 -13.87
N ASP A 54 -3.85 10.69 -12.77
CA ASP A 54 -4.38 11.88 -12.09
C ASP A 54 -3.76 13.17 -12.64
N GLY A 55 -4.48 13.83 -13.54
CA GLY A 55 -4.00 15.03 -14.25
C GLY A 55 -2.84 14.76 -15.21
N CYS A 56 -2.60 13.51 -15.58
CA CYS A 56 -1.49 13.12 -16.46
C CYS A 56 -1.75 13.47 -17.93
N PRO A 57 -0.73 13.98 -18.64
CA PRO A 57 -0.71 14.05 -20.09
C PRO A 57 -0.87 12.69 -20.80
N PRO A 58 -1.24 12.66 -22.10
CA PRO A 58 -1.48 11.42 -22.87
C PRO A 58 -0.30 10.44 -22.90
N GLU A 59 0.94 10.90 -22.81
CA GLU A 59 2.12 10.04 -22.84
C GLU A 59 2.20 9.07 -21.65
N TYR A 60 1.54 9.35 -20.53
CA TYR A 60 1.44 8.43 -19.40
C TYR A 60 0.55 7.22 -19.71
N GLU A 61 -0.48 7.39 -20.53
CA GLU A 61 -1.29 6.27 -21.00
C GLU A 61 -0.48 5.36 -21.92
N THR A 62 0.26 5.95 -22.86
CA THR A 62 1.19 5.22 -23.72
C THR A 62 2.24 4.46 -22.90
N MET A 63 2.78 5.09 -21.85
CA MET A 63 3.70 4.45 -20.91
C MET A 63 3.04 3.26 -20.21
N VAL A 64 1.82 3.41 -19.69
CA VAL A 64 1.11 2.29 -19.03
C VAL A 64 0.91 1.12 -19.98
N LEU A 65 0.38 1.39 -21.17
CA LEU A 65 0.04 0.35 -22.16
C LEU A 65 1.26 -0.34 -22.77
N ARG A 66 2.46 0.27 -22.68
CA ARG A 66 3.73 -0.36 -23.06
C ARG A 66 4.07 -1.56 -22.17
N TYR A 67 3.72 -1.52 -20.89
CA TYR A 67 4.08 -2.56 -19.92
C TYR A 67 2.91 -3.46 -19.54
N PHE A 68 1.67 -2.95 -19.59
CA PHE A 68 0.46 -3.68 -19.27
C PHE A 68 -0.53 -3.61 -20.46
N PRO A 69 -0.81 -4.74 -21.14
CA PRO A 69 -1.67 -4.75 -22.32
C PRO A 69 -3.07 -4.18 -22.08
N ARG A 70 -3.63 -3.51 -23.09
CA ARG A 70 -4.96 -2.87 -23.04
C ARG A 70 -6.09 -3.83 -22.71
N GLU A 71 -6.02 -5.08 -23.18
CA GLU A 71 -7.00 -6.14 -22.89
C GLU A 71 -7.16 -6.44 -21.39
N HIS A 72 -6.10 -6.20 -20.61
CA HIS A 72 -6.03 -6.48 -19.17
C HIS A 72 -5.96 -5.20 -18.33
N THR A 73 -6.13 -4.03 -18.94
CA THR A 73 -5.90 -2.73 -18.30
C THR A 73 -7.06 -1.76 -18.50
N ASP A 74 -7.68 -1.36 -17.40
CA ASP A 74 -8.66 -0.28 -17.35
C ASP A 74 -7.96 1.05 -17.03
N LEU A 75 -8.15 2.06 -17.88
CA LEU A 75 -7.52 3.37 -17.76
C LEU A 75 -8.53 4.40 -17.26
N TYR A 76 -8.18 5.12 -16.20
CA TYR A 76 -8.99 6.18 -15.60
C TYR A 76 -8.23 7.50 -15.69
N ARG A 77 -8.71 8.42 -16.53
CA ARG A 77 -8.18 9.78 -16.61
C ARG A 77 -8.93 10.64 -15.59
N LEU A 78 -8.20 11.25 -14.66
CA LEU A 78 -8.76 11.99 -13.53
C LEU A 78 -8.28 13.44 -13.56
N ASP A 79 -9.06 14.32 -12.94
CA ASP A 79 -8.79 15.76 -12.92
C ASP A 79 -8.19 16.21 -11.58
N ARG A 80 -6.94 15.79 -11.32
CA ARG A 80 -6.14 16.19 -10.15
C ARG A 80 -6.88 16.04 -8.81
N ILE A 81 -7.53 14.89 -8.62
CA ILE A 81 -8.31 14.60 -7.41
C ILE A 81 -7.44 14.37 -6.16
N GLY A 82 -6.11 14.29 -6.36
CA GLY A 82 -5.11 14.30 -5.32
C GLY A 82 -4.89 12.94 -4.65
N ASN A 83 -3.91 12.90 -3.75
CA ASN A 83 -3.46 11.67 -3.10
C ASN A 83 -4.60 10.92 -2.37
N ALA A 84 -5.41 11.63 -1.57
CA ALA A 84 -6.52 10.96 -0.87
C ALA A 84 -7.63 10.50 -1.82
N GLY A 85 -7.94 11.29 -2.86
CA GLY A 85 -8.96 10.95 -3.86
C GLY A 85 -8.58 9.71 -4.65
N THR A 86 -7.35 9.66 -5.17
CA THR A 86 -6.84 8.51 -5.92
C THR A 86 -6.76 7.24 -5.07
N PHE A 87 -6.30 7.33 -3.81
CA PHE A 87 -6.26 6.17 -2.91
C PHE A 87 -7.66 5.58 -2.66
N LEU A 88 -8.66 6.43 -2.44
CA LEU A 88 -10.04 5.96 -2.26
C LEU A 88 -10.63 5.36 -3.52
N LEU A 89 -10.24 5.85 -4.70
CA LEU A 89 -10.64 5.26 -5.97
C LEU A 89 -9.97 3.88 -6.16
N GLN A 90 -8.68 3.72 -5.83
CA GLN A 90 -8.04 2.40 -5.79
C GLN A 90 -8.82 1.46 -4.86
N LEU A 91 -9.13 1.91 -3.64
CA LEU A 91 -9.89 1.13 -2.65
C LEU A 91 -11.25 0.70 -3.20
N LYS A 92 -11.98 1.61 -3.85
CA LYS A 92 -13.28 1.33 -4.46
C LYS A 92 -13.15 0.25 -5.54
N LEU A 93 -12.27 0.46 -6.52
CA LEU A 93 -12.11 -0.43 -7.67
C LEU A 93 -11.68 -1.84 -7.23
N LEU A 94 -10.73 -1.95 -6.31
CA LEU A 94 -10.24 -3.24 -5.80
C LEU A 94 -11.29 -3.99 -4.97
N LEU A 95 -12.23 -3.29 -4.31
CA LEU A 95 -13.34 -3.90 -3.58
C LEU A 95 -14.47 -4.37 -4.50
N GLU A 96 -14.81 -3.57 -5.52
CA GLU A 96 -15.96 -3.80 -6.40
C GLU A 96 -15.68 -4.83 -7.49
N GLN A 97 -14.42 -4.98 -7.93
CA GLN A 97 -14.03 -5.96 -8.93
C GLN A 97 -14.26 -7.42 -8.48
N SER A 98 -14.44 -8.31 -9.46
CA SER A 98 -14.65 -9.76 -9.29
C SER A 98 -13.61 -10.63 -10.02
N TYR A 99 -12.58 -10.01 -10.59
CA TYR A 99 -11.52 -10.64 -11.38
C TYR A 99 -10.56 -11.49 -10.55
N ALA A 100 -10.13 -10.99 -9.38
CA ALA A 100 -9.09 -11.62 -8.54
C ALA A 100 -9.41 -11.49 -7.04
N GLU A 101 -8.92 -12.45 -6.25
CA GLU A 101 -9.05 -12.43 -4.79
C GLU A 101 -7.96 -11.56 -4.17
N PHE A 102 -6.71 -11.76 -4.59
CA PHE A 102 -5.60 -10.92 -4.18
C PHE A 102 -5.66 -9.58 -4.93
N VAL A 103 -5.42 -8.52 -4.18
CA VAL A 103 -5.45 -7.15 -4.65
C VAL A 103 -4.21 -6.41 -4.18
N TYR A 104 -3.72 -5.49 -5.00
CA TYR A 104 -2.51 -4.71 -4.73
C TYR A 104 -2.72 -3.22 -5.00
N PHE A 105 -2.30 -2.39 -4.06
CA PHE A 105 -2.22 -0.94 -4.22
C PHE A 105 -0.80 -0.58 -4.66
N ALA A 106 -0.68 0.15 -5.77
CA ALA A 106 0.60 0.58 -6.32
C ALA A 106 0.66 2.09 -6.52
N GLU A 107 1.83 2.66 -6.27
CA GLU A 107 2.19 4.06 -6.50
C GLU A 107 3.28 4.17 -7.57
N ASP A 108 3.48 5.37 -8.11
CA ASP A 108 4.36 5.65 -9.26
C ASP A 108 5.82 5.91 -8.90
N ASP A 109 6.16 5.91 -7.60
CA ASP A 109 7.48 6.25 -7.07
C ASP A 109 8.16 5.09 -6.32
N TYR A 110 7.63 3.87 -6.44
CA TYR A 110 8.22 2.66 -5.88
C TYR A 110 9.07 1.91 -6.92
N LEU A 111 10.19 1.36 -6.45
CA LEU A 111 10.99 0.40 -7.20
C LEU A 111 10.78 -1.00 -6.65
N TYR A 112 10.66 -1.95 -7.57
CA TYR A 112 10.38 -3.34 -7.24
C TYR A 112 11.52 -4.25 -7.65
N ARG A 113 11.76 -5.29 -6.84
CA ARG A 113 12.67 -6.38 -7.20
C ARG A 113 11.94 -7.37 -8.12
N SER A 114 12.60 -7.78 -9.20
CA SER A 114 12.06 -8.72 -10.19
C SER A 114 11.56 -10.02 -9.54
N GLY A 115 10.44 -10.55 -10.05
CA GLY A 115 9.81 -11.80 -9.58
C GLY A 115 9.20 -11.79 -8.17
N THR A 116 9.21 -10.68 -7.43
CA THR A 116 8.78 -10.67 -6.00
C THR A 116 7.28 -10.96 -5.82
N PHE A 117 6.42 -10.65 -6.79
CA PHE A 117 4.97 -10.73 -6.59
C PHE A 117 4.43 -12.16 -6.46
N SER A 118 5.01 -13.14 -7.18
CA SER A 118 4.62 -14.54 -7.01
C SER A 118 4.88 -14.99 -5.57
N HIS A 119 6.06 -14.67 -5.03
CA HIS A 119 6.41 -14.95 -3.64
C HIS A 119 5.49 -14.25 -2.63
N MET A 120 5.07 -13.01 -2.89
CA MET A 120 4.11 -12.30 -2.03
C MET A 120 2.73 -12.95 -2.03
N VAL A 121 2.23 -13.32 -3.21
CA VAL A 121 0.92 -13.99 -3.37
C VAL A 121 0.96 -15.36 -2.69
N ASP A 122 1.99 -16.16 -2.94
CA ASP A 122 2.16 -17.48 -2.33
C ASP A 122 2.29 -17.39 -0.81
N PHE A 123 3.06 -16.42 -0.31
CA PHE A 123 3.22 -16.21 1.12
C PHE A 123 1.89 -15.82 1.78
N ALA A 124 1.16 -14.87 1.20
CA ALA A 124 -0.15 -14.50 1.69
C ALA A 124 -1.14 -15.67 1.63
N ALA A 125 -1.12 -16.45 0.55
CA ALA A 125 -1.98 -17.62 0.33
C ALA A 125 -1.71 -18.74 1.34
N SER A 126 -0.44 -19.01 1.66
CA SER A 126 -0.01 -20.12 2.53
C SER A 126 -0.33 -19.95 4.02
N SER A 127 -0.72 -18.76 4.45
CA SER A 127 -0.83 -18.42 5.88
C SER A 127 -2.07 -17.58 6.18
N ASP A 128 -2.99 -18.13 6.97
CA ASP A 128 -4.22 -17.43 7.40
C ASP A 128 -3.94 -16.26 8.36
N ASP A 129 -2.76 -16.26 8.99
CA ASP A 129 -2.30 -15.19 9.86
C ASP A 129 -1.57 -14.06 9.11
N VAL A 130 -1.60 -14.06 7.77
CA VAL A 130 -1.08 -12.98 6.91
C VAL A 130 -2.24 -12.22 6.30
N HIS A 131 -2.49 -11.02 6.82
CA HIS A 131 -3.59 -10.19 6.35
C HIS A 131 -3.13 -9.17 5.30
N PHE A 132 -1.93 -8.62 5.44
CA PHE A 132 -1.31 -7.68 4.51
C PHE A 132 0.15 -8.08 4.25
N VAL A 133 0.65 -7.74 3.07
CA VAL A 133 2.07 -7.91 2.69
C VAL A 133 2.51 -6.69 1.91
N THR A 134 3.68 -6.14 2.18
CA THR A 134 4.25 -5.04 1.40
C THR A 134 5.64 -5.44 0.89
N PRO A 135 6.01 -5.07 -0.35
CA PRO A 135 7.37 -5.27 -0.84
C PRO A 135 8.31 -4.14 -0.36
N CYS A 136 7.79 -3.12 0.32
CA CYS A 136 8.57 -2.00 0.81
C CYS A 136 9.50 -2.46 1.95
N ASP A 137 10.77 -2.04 1.91
CA ASP A 137 11.72 -2.13 3.01
C ASP A 137 12.30 -0.74 3.26
N HIS A 138 11.58 0.06 4.05
CA HIS A 138 11.93 1.46 4.28
C HIS A 138 12.83 1.61 5.52
N PRO A 139 13.84 2.50 5.51
CA PRO A 139 14.70 2.75 6.68
C PRO A 139 13.94 3.09 7.97
N ASP A 140 12.75 3.68 7.85
CA ASP A 140 11.89 4.02 9.00
C ASP A 140 11.50 2.80 9.84
N TYR A 141 11.41 1.61 9.24
CA TYR A 141 11.11 0.37 9.97
C TYR A 141 12.17 0.00 11.01
N PHE A 142 13.36 0.58 10.89
CA PHE A 142 14.49 0.35 11.79
C PHE A 142 14.75 1.54 12.71
N ARG A 143 14.28 2.73 12.34
CA ARG A 143 14.65 4.00 12.99
C ARG A 143 13.53 4.61 13.82
N LEU A 144 12.27 4.40 13.44
CA LEU A 144 11.16 5.01 14.14
C LEU A 144 10.74 4.16 15.35
N PRO A 145 10.58 4.77 16.54
CA PRO A 145 10.05 4.12 17.74
C PRO A 145 8.73 3.37 17.51
N LEU A 146 7.95 3.80 16.52
CA LEU A 146 6.69 3.16 16.11
C LEU A 146 6.84 1.67 15.77
N HIS A 147 8.02 1.24 15.30
CA HIS A 147 8.30 -0.15 14.93
C HIS A 147 9.02 -0.94 16.04
N GLU A 148 9.32 -0.32 17.18
CA GLU A 148 9.91 -1.02 18.31
C GLU A 148 8.95 -2.13 18.80
N GLY A 149 9.48 -3.34 18.98
CA GLY A 149 8.74 -4.49 19.51
C GLY A 149 7.71 -5.16 18.59
N CYS A 150 7.49 -4.68 17.34
CA CYS A 150 6.63 -5.39 16.38
C CYS A 150 7.38 -6.37 15.47
N SER A 151 8.70 -6.20 15.34
CA SER A 151 9.50 -6.93 14.36
C SER A 151 9.63 -8.40 14.70
N ARG A 152 8.92 -9.24 13.95
CA ARG A 152 9.09 -10.70 13.92
C ARG A 152 9.51 -11.07 12.50
N VAL A 153 10.55 -11.88 12.37
CA VAL A 153 11.04 -12.35 11.08
C VAL A 153 10.57 -13.78 10.85
N ARG A 154 9.96 -14.04 9.70
CA ARG A 154 9.55 -15.38 9.25
C ARG A 154 10.12 -15.65 7.87
N TYR A 155 10.70 -16.84 7.68
CA TYR A 155 11.07 -17.32 6.36
C TYR A 155 9.85 -17.98 5.70
N GLY A 156 9.55 -17.60 4.45
CA GLY A 156 8.44 -18.16 3.69
C GLY A 156 8.57 -17.86 2.20
N CYS A 157 8.29 -18.87 1.37
CA CYS A 157 8.32 -18.75 -0.10
C CYS A 157 9.65 -18.15 -0.62
N GLY A 158 10.79 -18.56 -0.04
CA GLY A 158 12.12 -18.12 -0.47
C GLY A 158 12.58 -16.76 0.08
N HIS A 159 11.76 -16.08 0.89
CA HIS A 159 12.04 -14.73 1.39
C HIS A 159 11.93 -14.64 2.92
N PHE A 160 12.63 -13.67 3.50
CA PHE A 160 12.45 -13.27 4.88
C PHE A 160 11.42 -12.14 4.96
N TRP A 161 10.33 -12.39 5.66
CA TRP A 161 9.24 -11.44 5.89
C TRP A 161 9.34 -10.90 7.31
N ARG A 162 9.23 -9.58 7.45
CA ARG A 162 9.26 -8.89 8.75
C ARG A 162 7.89 -8.31 9.05
N THR A 163 7.35 -8.61 10.23
CA THR A 163 6.17 -7.92 10.75
C THR A 163 6.50 -6.46 11.08
N VAL A 164 5.67 -5.52 10.63
CA VAL A 164 5.84 -4.08 10.91
C VAL A 164 4.55 -3.45 11.46
N GLY A 165 4.69 -2.43 12.31
CA GLY A 165 3.54 -1.73 12.90
C GLY A 165 2.72 -0.91 11.89
N SER A 166 3.37 -0.41 10.84
CA SER A 166 2.78 0.37 9.76
C SER A 166 3.58 0.25 8.46
N THR A 167 2.94 0.61 7.35
CA THR A 167 3.59 0.80 6.04
C THR A 167 2.94 1.98 5.32
N CYS A 168 3.32 2.23 4.07
CA CYS A 168 2.70 3.22 3.21
C CYS A 168 1.41 2.66 2.57
N LEU A 169 0.85 3.35 1.58
CA LEU A 169 -0.38 2.93 0.89
C LEU A 169 -0.11 2.01 -0.31
N THR A 170 0.99 1.24 -0.23
CA THR A 170 1.49 0.32 -1.24
C THR A 170 1.64 -1.08 -0.61
N PHE A 171 0.61 -1.93 -0.81
CA PHE A 171 0.50 -3.24 -0.15
C PHE A 171 -0.42 -4.21 -0.91
N LEU A 172 -0.21 -5.49 -0.67
CA LEU A 172 -1.00 -6.64 -1.10
C LEU A 172 -1.91 -7.12 0.03
N THR A 173 -3.13 -7.54 -0.32
CA THR A 173 -4.03 -8.22 0.61
C THR A 173 -5.06 -9.07 -0.14
N ARG A 174 -5.86 -9.85 0.59
CA ARG A 174 -7.07 -10.46 0.05
C ARG A 174 -8.21 -9.44 0.04
N ARG A 175 -9.07 -9.48 -0.98
CA ARG A 175 -10.27 -8.63 -1.08
C ARG A 175 -11.20 -8.79 0.14
N SER A 176 -11.26 -10.00 0.71
CA SER A 176 -12.03 -10.30 1.93
C SER A 176 -11.50 -9.56 3.16
N ILE A 177 -10.18 -9.44 3.29
CA ILE A 177 -9.51 -8.67 4.34
C ILE A 177 -9.62 -7.17 4.07
N LEU A 178 -9.42 -6.74 2.82
CA LEU A 178 -9.61 -5.34 2.42
C LEU A 178 -11.01 -4.85 2.78
N ARG A 179 -12.05 -5.67 2.57
CA ARG A 179 -13.44 -5.33 2.94
C ARG A 179 -13.60 -5.04 4.44
N LYS A 180 -12.91 -5.79 5.29
CA LYS A 180 -12.91 -5.59 6.76
C LYS A 180 -12.14 -4.31 7.13
N ALA A 181 -11.05 -4.01 6.44
CA ALA A 181 -10.23 -2.83 6.71
C ALA A 181 -10.75 -1.53 6.05
N ALA A 182 -11.62 -1.64 5.04
CA ALA A 182 -12.14 -0.52 4.26
C ALA A 182 -12.72 0.64 5.08
N PRO A 183 -13.47 0.43 6.19
CA PRO A 183 -13.95 1.53 7.02
C PRO A 183 -12.81 2.41 7.56
N ILE A 184 -11.68 1.79 7.94
CA ILE A 184 -10.50 2.51 8.41
C ILE A 184 -9.79 3.20 7.25
N PHE A 185 -9.56 2.53 6.12
CA PHE A 185 -8.94 3.18 4.96
C PHE A 185 -9.73 4.38 4.41
N ARG A 186 -11.06 4.37 4.52
CA ARG A 186 -11.91 5.52 4.14
C ARG A 186 -11.68 6.77 4.99
N THR A 187 -11.11 6.62 6.18
CA THR A 187 -10.79 7.77 7.06
C THR A 187 -9.66 8.64 6.49
N TYR A 188 -8.88 8.14 5.51
CA TYR A 188 -7.84 8.91 4.84
C TYR A 188 -8.37 10.22 4.22
N ARG A 189 -9.59 10.19 3.66
CA ARG A 189 -10.28 11.39 3.14
C ARG A 189 -10.48 12.49 4.18
N ARG A 190 -10.60 12.11 5.44
CA ARG A 190 -10.87 13.01 6.56
C ARG A 190 -9.58 13.52 7.20
N GLY A 191 -8.44 13.32 6.53
CA GLY A 191 -7.13 13.73 7.00
C GLY A 191 -6.51 12.77 8.03
N ASN A 192 -6.93 11.50 8.07
CA ASN A 192 -6.19 10.49 8.83
C ASN A 192 -4.82 10.23 8.20
N PHE A 193 -3.84 9.79 8.98
CA PHE A 193 -2.54 9.38 8.45
C PHE A 193 -2.54 7.89 8.11
N ASP A 194 -1.73 7.49 7.13
CA ASP A 194 -1.49 6.10 6.78
C ASP A 194 -0.97 5.30 7.99
N ALA A 195 0.06 5.82 8.69
CA ALA A 195 0.57 5.22 9.92
C ALA A 195 -0.55 5.03 10.95
N SER A 196 -1.40 6.04 11.18
CA SER A 196 -2.54 5.94 12.10
C SER A 196 -3.54 4.86 11.69
N MET A 197 -3.86 4.74 10.40
CA MET A 197 -4.74 3.69 9.89
C MET A 197 -4.16 2.31 10.14
N TRP A 198 -2.86 2.12 9.89
CA TRP A 198 -2.19 0.85 10.15
C TRP A 198 -2.18 0.48 11.63
N LEU A 199 -1.89 1.41 12.53
CA LEU A 199 -1.92 1.12 13.97
C LEU A 199 -3.31 0.73 14.47
N VAL A 200 -4.38 1.27 13.88
CA VAL A 200 -5.74 0.83 14.17
C VAL A 200 -5.96 -0.63 13.75
N LEU A 201 -5.49 -1.01 12.55
CA LEU A 201 -5.67 -2.36 12.01
C LEU A 201 -4.77 -3.39 12.70
N THR A 202 -3.51 -3.04 12.96
CA THR A 202 -2.49 -3.91 13.57
C THR A 202 -2.54 -3.90 15.09
N LYS A 203 -3.22 -2.91 15.69
CA LYS A 203 -3.27 -2.63 17.14
C LYS A 203 -1.89 -2.49 17.79
N HIS A 204 -0.84 -2.25 17.01
CA HIS A 204 0.51 -2.21 17.53
C HIS A 204 0.72 -0.99 18.41
N GLY A 205 1.28 -1.18 19.61
CA GLY A 205 1.58 -0.10 20.54
C GLY A 205 0.38 0.68 21.08
N MET A 206 -0.86 0.38 20.67
CA MET A 206 -2.06 1.17 21.00
C MET A 206 -2.47 1.09 22.47
N PHE A 207 -2.11 0.01 23.15
CA PHE A 207 -2.42 -0.22 24.57
C PHE A 207 -1.20 -0.05 25.49
N ASN A 208 -0.07 0.47 24.98
CA ASN A 208 1.14 0.65 25.77
C ASN A 208 1.19 2.09 26.33
N PRO A 209 0.93 2.30 27.63
CA PRO A 209 0.91 3.65 28.21
C PRO A 209 2.28 4.34 28.17
N LEU A 210 3.38 3.57 28.24
CA LEU A 210 4.74 4.12 28.14
C LEU A 210 5.03 4.65 26.74
N HIS A 211 4.54 3.95 25.71
CA HIS A 211 4.65 4.40 24.32
C HIS A 211 3.90 5.71 24.10
N VAL A 212 2.66 5.81 24.62
CA VAL A 212 1.86 7.04 24.53
C VAL A 212 2.54 8.20 25.26
N ALA A 213 3.07 7.97 26.46
CA ALA A 213 3.79 8.98 27.23
C ALA A 213 5.08 9.45 26.51
N ARG A 214 5.88 8.52 26.00
CA ARG A 214 7.11 8.82 25.25
C ARG A 214 6.81 9.62 23.98
N ALA A 215 5.79 9.22 23.22
CA ALA A 215 5.36 9.93 22.02
C ALA A 215 4.94 11.38 22.35
N ALA A 216 4.14 11.58 23.41
CA ALA A 216 3.71 12.91 23.84
C ALA A 216 4.87 13.83 24.26
N LEU A 217 5.94 13.26 24.87
CA LEU A 217 7.08 14.03 25.37
C LEU A 217 8.14 14.30 24.31
N HIS A 218 8.37 13.37 23.36
CA HIS A 218 9.55 13.40 22.49
C HIS A 218 9.24 13.58 21.00
N SER A 219 7.99 13.37 20.54
CA SER A 219 7.66 13.45 19.11
C SER A 219 6.23 13.91 18.86
N ARG A 220 6.09 15.18 18.42
CA ARG A 220 4.78 15.73 18.01
C ARG A 220 4.12 14.92 16.90
N LEU A 221 4.92 14.36 15.98
CA LEU A 221 4.42 13.53 14.89
C LEU A 221 3.85 12.22 15.41
N GLU A 222 4.56 11.49 16.28
CA GLU A 222 4.07 10.24 16.86
C GLU A 222 2.82 10.47 17.72
N ALA A 223 2.81 11.54 18.53
CA ALA A 223 1.64 11.93 19.30
C ALA A 223 0.43 12.19 18.39
N ALA A 224 0.63 12.88 17.26
CA ALA A 224 -0.43 13.12 16.28
C ALA A 224 -0.89 11.82 15.60
N ILE A 225 0.02 10.89 15.31
CA ILE A 225 -0.30 9.58 14.74
C ILE A 225 -1.19 8.78 15.69
N LEU A 226 -0.83 8.68 16.97
CA LEU A 226 -1.60 7.97 17.99
C LEU A 226 -2.95 8.64 18.24
N ALA A 227 -2.98 9.97 18.34
CA ALA A 227 -4.22 10.72 18.54
C ALA A 227 -5.21 10.50 17.38
N LYS A 228 -4.73 10.53 16.13
CA LYS A 228 -5.57 10.26 14.96
C LYS A 228 -6.03 8.80 14.88
N ALA A 229 -5.18 7.85 15.27
CA ALA A 229 -5.56 6.44 15.36
C ALA A 229 -6.77 6.25 16.30
N TRP A 230 -6.74 6.86 17.48
CA TRP A 230 -7.88 6.86 18.40
C TRP A 230 -9.08 7.64 17.86
N LEU A 231 -8.89 8.87 17.39
CA LEU A 231 -9.96 9.74 16.88
C LEU A 231 -10.79 9.06 15.77
N PHE A 232 -10.13 8.39 14.83
CA PHE A 232 -10.79 7.78 13.67
C PHE A 232 -11.09 6.29 13.84
N GLY A 233 -10.47 5.62 14.81
CA GLY A 233 -10.44 4.16 14.88
C GLY A 233 -10.73 3.55 16.25
N TRP A 234 -11.13 4.32 17.27
CA TRP A 234 -11.32 3.81 18.65
C TRP A 234 -12.14 2.52 18.72
N TRP A 235 -13.26 2.43 17.99
CA TRP A 235 -14.09 1.22 18.01
C TRP A 235 -13.36 0.01 17.41
N HIS A 236 -12.59 0.20 16.32
CA HIS A 236 -11.78 -0.88 15.75
C HIS A 236 -10.65 -1.30 16.69
N ILE A 237 -10.01 -0.33 17.35
CA ILE A 237 -8.97 -0.59 18.35
C ILE A 237 -9.53 -1.47 19.46
N LEU A 238 -10.70 -1.16 20.00
CA LEU A 238 -11.30 -1.90 21.10
C LEU A 238 -11.94 -3.24 20.67
N ALA A 239 -12.72 -3.25 19.59
CA ALA A 239 -13.64 -4.35 19.29
C ALA A 239 -13.27 -5.20 18.06
N ALA A 240 -12.54 -4.66 17.07
CA ALA A 240 -12.25 -5.41 15.85
C ALA A 240 -11.14 -6.45 16.06
N ARG A 241 -11.07 -7.49 15.23
CA ARG A 241 -9.95 -8.44 15.25
C ARG A 241 -8.67 -7.74 14.81
N ARG A 242 -7.55 -8.04 15.50
CA ARG A 242 -6.20 -7.60 15.09
C ARG A 242 -5.83 -8.21 13.74
N LEU A 243 -5.39 -7.38 12.81
CA LEU A 243 -4.79 -7.80 11.54
C LEU A 243 -3.26 -7.74 11.63
N THR A 244 -2.58 -8.41 10.72
CA THR A 244 -1.12 -8.49 10.67
C THR A 244 -0.62 -7.91 9.36
N LEU A 245 0.52 -7.22 9.45
CA LEU A 245 1.25 -6.61 8.36
C LEU A 245 2.68 -7.13 8.39
#